data_AF-A0AAN0JZK8-F1
#
_entry.id   AF-A0AAN0JZK8-F1
#
_cell.length_a   1.000
_cell.length_b   1.000
_cell.length_c   1.000
_cell.angle_alpha   90.00
_cell.angle_beta   90.00
_cell.angle_gamma   90.00
#
_symmetry.space_group_name_H-M   'P 1'
#
loop_
_entity.id
_entity.type
_entity.pdbx_description
1 polymer ?
#
loop_
_entity_poly.entity_id
_entity_poly.type
_entity_poly.pdbx_seq_one_letter_code
_entity_poly.pdbx_strand_id
1 'polypeptide(L)'
;DLAGVKKLQKKLALIETDISVHKDQIDALLSQASQFIDEGHFDAEGIRKKKEALVERYERLSVPANDQRERLEASCELQQFLRDVDDEIAWIKERESIATLPNRGMNLAGVQNLQKKHNALMAELSTHDPRIKAVREKGEGMIAGSKHHAEDIESKLSELAHLWNQIKETAESRKQVLEDSYEAQKYFSDALAAELWMKDIEPVVGSSDYGKDEDMAEALLKKHETVFADVKGFGSTIEALSAQS
;
A
#
# COMPACT_ATOMS: atom_id res chain seq x y z
N ASP A 1 0.81 -25.81 5.04
CA ASP A 1 0.14 -24.70 4.35
C ASP A 1 -1.20 -24.42 5.03
N LEU A 2 -1.84 -23.28 4.73
CA LEU A 2 -3.10 -22.86 5.34
C LEU A 2 -4.24 -23.89 5.14
N ALA A 3 -4.27 -24.57 3.99
CA ALA A 3 -5.27 -25.59 3.68
C ALA A 3 -5.14 -26.81 4.59
N GLY A 4 -3.91 -27.28 4.83
CA GLY A 4 -3.62 -28.38 5.75
C GLY A 4 -4.04 -28.05 7.18
N VAL A 5 -3.70 -26.86 7.69
CA VAL A 5 -4.08 -26.43 9.05
C VAL A 5 -5.60 -26.36 9.20
N LYS A 6 -6.32 -25.77 8.24
CA LYS A 6 -7.79 -25.71 8.25
C LYS A 6 -8.44 -27.09 8.25
N LYS A 7 -7.85 -28.08 7.56
CA LYS A 7 -8.32 -29.47 7.58
C LYS A 7 -8.15 -30.10 8.97
N LEU A 8 -7.02 -29.87 9.62
CA LEU A 8 -6.76 -30.35 10.98
C LEU A 8 -7.69 -29.70 12.00
N GLN A 9 -7.94 -28.39 11.91
CA GLN A 9 -8.91 -27.68 12.75
C GLN A 9 -10.31 -28.28 12.62
N LYS A 10 -10.79 -28.55 11.40
CA LYS A 10 -12.09 -29.20 11.19
C LYS A 10 -12.17 -30.57 11.85
N LYS A 11 -11.09 -31.37 11.77
CA LYS A 11 -11.03 -32.68 12.40
C LYS A 11 -11.07 -32.56 13.93
N LEU A 12 -10.34 -31.61 14.50
CA LEU A 12 -10.33 -31.38 15.94
C LEU A 12 -11.69 -30.89 16.44
N ALA A 13 -12.34 -29.96 15.73
CA ALA A 13 -13.67 -29.46 16.09
C ALA A 13 -14.74 -30.58 16.19
N LEU A 14 -14.66 -31.60 15.34
CA LEU A 14 -15.54 -32.78 15.44
C LEU A 14 -15.27 -33.57 16.73
N ILE A 15 -14.00 -33.75 17.09
CA ILE A 15 -13.58 -34.44 18.32
C ILE A 15 -14.00 -33.63 19.55
N GLU A 16 -13.83 -32.32 19.53
CA GLU A 16 -14.24 -31.43 20.63
C GLU A 16 -15.76 -31.41 20.82
N THR A 17 -16.52 -31.46 19.72
CA THR A 17 -17.98 -31.59 19.79
C THR A 17 -18.37 -32.89 20.49
N ASP A 18 -17.72 -34.00 20.15
CA ASP A 18 -17.96 -35.31 20.78
C ASP A 18 -17.59 -35.30 22.27
N ILE A 19 -16.43 -34.74 22.62
CA ILE A 19 -15.98 -34.55 24.01
C ILE A 19 -16.98 -33.68 24.79
N SER A 20 -17.50 -32.61 24.18
CA SER A 20 -18.48 -31.71 24.80
C SER A 20 -19.82 -32.40 25.06
N VAL A 21 -20.31 -33.23 24.13
CA VAL A 21 -21.54 -34.00 24.33
C VAL A 21 -21.41 -34.95 25.52
N HIS A 22 -20.25 -35.58 25.69
CA HIS A 22 -19.99 -36.47 26.82
C HIS A 22 -19.68 -35.72 28.12
N LYS A 23 -19.27 -34.45 28.06
CA LYS A 23 -19.03 -33.61 29.24
C LYS A 23 -20.29 -33.46 30.10
N ASP A 24 -21.43 -33.12 29.49
CA ASP A 24 -22.68 -32.93 30.22
C ASP A 24 -23.12 -34.20 30.95
N GLN A 25 -22.92 -35.36 30.32
CA GLN A 25 -23.19 -36.67 30.92
C GLN A 25 -22.24 -36.97 32.09
N ILE A 26 -20.95 -36.66 31.93
CA ILE A 26 -19.95 -36.83 32.99
C ILE A 26 -20.28 -35.92 34.18
N ASP A 27 -20.60 -34.64 33.94
CA ASP A 27 -20.91 -33.68 34.99
C ASP A 27 -22.16 -34.11 35.80
N ALA A 28 -23.19 -34.66 35.14
CA ALA A 28 -24.35 -35.25 35.81
C ALA A 28 -23.96 -36.47 36.70
N LEU A 29 -23.12 -37.37 36.19
CA LEU A 29 -22.63 -38.53 36.94
C LEU A 29 -21.76 -38.12 38.14
N LEU A 30 -20.92 -37.09 37.98
CA LEU A 30 -20.09 -36.56 39.06
C LEU A 30 -20.94 -35.90 40.16
N SER A 31 -22.01 -35.20 39.79
CA SER A 31 -22.98 -34.64 40.73
C SER A 31 -23.66 -35.74 41.55
N GLN A 32 -24.17 -36.77 40.86
CA GLN A 32 -24.82 -37.91 41.50
C GLN A 32 -23.87 -38.69 42.41
N ALA A 33 -22.63 -38.92 41.96
CA ALA A 33 -21.60 -39.58 42.78
C ALA A 33 -21.28 -38.78 44.05
N SER A 34 -21.27 -37.45 43.97
CA SER A 34 -21.04 -36.58 45.13
C SER A 34 -22.21 -36.67 46.12
N GLN A 35 -23.44 -36.62 45.62
CA GLN A 35 -24.64 -36.76 46.45
C GLN A 35 -24.65 -38.08 47.24
N PHE A 36 -24.35 -39.22 46.60
CA PHE A 36 -24.29 -40.51 47.29
C PHE A 36 -23.20 -40.56 48.37
N ILE A 37 -22.05 -39.92 48.14
CA ILE A 37 -20.98 -39.83 49.13
C ILE A 37 -21.44 -38.99 50.34
N ASP A 38 -22.08 -37.86 50.08
CA ASP A 38 -22.55 -36.93 51.12
C ASP A 38 -23.70 -37.53 51.96
N GLU A 39 -24.57 -38.34 51.34
CA GLU A 39 -25.66 -39.07 52.02
C GLU A 39 -25.18 -40.31 52.80
N GLY A 40 -23.89 -40.63 52.78
CA GLY A 40 -23.32 -41.74 53.54
C GLY A 40 -23.63 -43.12 52.94
N HIS A 41 -23.67 -43.23 51.61
CA HIS A 41 -23.90 -44.49 50.91
C HIS A 41 -22.95 -45.61 51.37
N PHE A 42 -23.46 -46.86 51.43
CA PHE A 42 -22.73 -48.01 51.99
C PHE A 42 -21.38 -48.29 51.31
N ASP A 43 -21.26 -47.95 50.02
CA ASP A 43 -20.03 -48.06 49.22
C ASP A 43 -19.49 -46.67 48.78
N ALA A 44 -19.53 -45.68 49.67
CA ALA A 44 -19.04 -44.33 49.36
C ALA A 44 -17.56 -44.32 48.89
N GLU A 45 -16.73 -45.22 49.41
CA GLU A 45 -15.32 -45.36 49.01
C GLU A 45 -15.17 -45.87 47.57
N GLY A 46 -15.95 -46.89 47.17
CA GLY A 46 -15.98 -47.38 45.79
C GLY A 46 -16.45 -46.32 44.81
N ILE A 47 -17.51 -45.57 45.16
CA ILE A 47 -18.03 -44.45 44.37
C ILE A 47 -16.98 -43.35 44.21
N ARG A 48 -16.28 -42.98 45.30
CA ARG A 48 -15.21 -41.97 45.27
C ARG A 48 -14.09 -42.35 44.31
N LYS A 49 -13.58 -43.57 44.38
CA LYS A 49 -12.53 -44.06 43.46
C LYS A 49 -12.98 -44.02 42.01
N LYS A 50 -14.24 -44.37 41.74
CA LYS A 50 -14.81 -44.38 40.38
C LYS A 50 -15.00 -42.97 39.84
N LYS A 51 -15.44 -42.03 40.70
CA LYS A 51 -15.52 -40.60 40.42
C LYS A 51 -14.14 -40.03 40.06
N GLU A 52 -13.13 -40.28 40.88
CA GLU A 52 -11.75 -39.83 40.65
C GLU A 52 -11.19 -40.38 39.33
N ALA A 53 -11.36 -41.69 39.08
CA ALA A 53 -10.92 -42.31 37.83
C ALA A 53 -11.64 -41.76 36.57
N LEU A 54 -12.90 -41.35 36.71
CA LEU A 54 -13.67 -40.73 35.62
C LEU A 54 -13.14 -39.32 35.30
N VAL A 55 -12.90 -38.51 36.33
CA VAL A 55 -12.30 -37.17 36.18
C VAL A 55 -10.93 -37.27 35.52
N GLU A 56 -10.05 -38.14 36.01
CA GLU A 56 -8.71 -38.30 35.46
C GLU A 56 -8.74 -38.72 33.98
N ARG A 57 -9.66 -39.63 33.61
CA ARG A 57 -9.83 -40.05 32.21
C ARG A 57 -10.35 -38.93 31.33
N TYR A 58 -11.28 -38.11 31.81
CA TYR A 58 -11.80 -36.97 31.08
C TYR A 58 -10.70 -35.92 30.85
N GLU A 59 -9.94 -35.58 31.89
CA GLU A 59 -8.83 -34.62 31.79
C GLU A 59 -7.75 -35.09 30.81
N ARG A 60 -7.45 -36.40 30.79
CA ARG A 60 -6.49 -37.01 29.84
C ARG A 60 -6.94 -36.90 28.37
N LEU A 61 -8.22 -36.60 28.12
CA LEU A 61 -8.77 -36.34 26.79
C LEU A 61 -8.92 -34.84 26.53
N SER A 62 -9.48 -34.08 27.47
CA SER A 62 -9.85 -32.67 27.27
C SER A 62 -8.64 -31.75 27.23
N VAL A 63 -7.61 -31.98 28.07
CA VAL A 63 -6.43 -31.11 28.13
C VAL A 63 -5.63 -31.18 26.82
N PRO A 64 -5.23 -32.36 26.29
CA PRO A 64 -4.50 -32.42 25.03
C PRO A 64 -5.32 -31.92 23.83
N ALA A 65 -6.65 -32.10 23.85
CA ALA A 65 -7.52 -31.57 22.81
C ALA A 65 -7.50 -30.03 22.79
N ASN A 66 -7.61 -29.39 23.96
CA ASN A 66 -7.54 -27.93 24.08
C ASN A 66 -6.15 -27.39 23.68
N ASP A 67 -5.07 -28.03 24.14
CA ASP A 67 -3.70 -27.65 23.76
C ASP A 67 -3.50 -27.75 22.24
N GLN A 68 -4.05 -28.81 21.61
CA GLN A 68 -3.99 -28.96 20.17
C GLN A 68 -4.80 -27.88 19.44
N ARG A 69 -5.95 -27.45 20.01
CA ARG A 69 -6.78 -26.37 19.46
C ARG A 69 -6.00 -25.07 19.41
N GLU A 70 -5.44 -24.66 20.53
CA GLU A 70 -4.67 -23.41 20.64
C GLU A 70 -3.48 -23.40 19.69
N ARG A 71 -2.76 -24.53 19.56
CA ARG A 71 -1.64 -24.67 18.61
C ARG A 71 -2.07 -24.58 17.16
N LEU A 72 -3.21 -25.19 16.81
CA LEU A 72 -3.74 -25.12 15.43
C LEU A 72 -4.30 -23.74 15.10
N GLU A 73 -4.94 -23.06 16.05
CA GLU A 73 -5.38 -21.67 15.92
C GLU A 73 -4.19 -20.74 15.69
N ALA A 74 -3.16 -20.80 16.53
CA ALA A 74 -1.94 -20.01 16.36
C ALA A 74 -1.25 -20.29 15.01
N SER A 75 -1.18 -21.55 14.59
CA SER A 75 -0.61 -21.93 13.28
C SER A 75 -1.45 -21.39 12.12
N CYS A 76 -2.77 -21.40 12.23
CA CYS A 76 -3.69 -20.89 11.21
C CYS A 76 -3.54 -19.36 11.08
N GLU A 77 -3.50 -18.66 12.22
CA GLU A 77 -3.30 -17.22 12.28
C GLU A 77 -1.96 -16.81 11.66
N LEU A 78 -0.88 -17.53 11.98
CA LEU A 78 0.44 -17.32 11.38
C LEU A 78 0.40 -17.48 9.85
N GLN A 79 -0.15 -18.57 9.36
CA GLN A 79 -0.18 -18.84 7.91
C GLN A 79 -1.06 -17.82 7.17
N GLN A 80 -2.14 -17.35 7.79
CA GLN A 80 -2.96 -16.28 7.24
C GLN A 80 -2.18 -14.95 7.21
N PHE A 81 -1.52 -14.60 8.31
CA PHE A 81 -0.70 -13.39 8.40
C PHE A 81 0.42 -13.35 7.37
N LEU A 82 1.19 -14.45 7.21
CA LEU A 82 2.27 -14.52 6.23
C LEU A 82 1.75 -14.32 4.80
N ARG A 83 0.57 -14.88 4.50
CA ARG A 83 -0.08 -14.67 3.21
C ARG A 83 -0.52 -13.22 3.02
N ASP A 84 -1.10 -12.60 4.04
CA ASP A 84 -1.49 -11.19 3.99
C ASP A 84 -0.26 -10.32 3.69
N VAL A 85 0.89 -10.57 4.34
CA VAL A 85 2.15 -9.86 4.07
C VAL A 85 2.67 -10.09 2.66
N ASP A 86 2.64 -11.33 2.16
CA ASP A 86 3.07 -11.64 0.79
C ASP A 86 2.20 -10.94 -0.26
N ASP A 87 0.88 -10.83 -0.01
CA ASP A 87 -0.04 -10.08 -0.87
C ASP A 87 0.32 -8.57 -0.88
N GLU A 88 0.67 -7.98 0.28
CA GLU A 88 1.16 -6.59 0.35
C GLU A 88 2.49 -6.41 -0.41
N ILE A 89 3.43 -7.34 -0.24
CA ILE A 89 4.73 -7.30 -0.94
C ILE A 89 4.53 -7.37 -2.46
N ALA A 90 3.64 -8.25 -2.92
CA ALA A 90 3.31 -8.35 -4.33
C ALA A 90 2.71 -7.04 -4.88
N TRP A 91 1.80 -6.42 -4.12
CA TRP A 91 1.21 -5.14 -4.48
C TRP A 91 2.27 -4.02 -4.56
N ILE A 92 3.20 -3.95 -3.59
CA ILE A 92 4.30 -2.98 -3.61
C ILE A 92 5.17 -3.18 -4.86
N LYS A 93 5.59 -4.42 -5.16
CA LYS A 93 6.42 -4.73 -6.33
C LYS A 93 5.71 -4.35 -7.64
N GLU A 94 4.40 -4.57 -7.73
CA GLU A 94 3.60 -4.14 -8.88
C GLU A 94 3.64 -2.61 -9.04
N ARG A 95 3.42 -1.86 -7.96
CA ARG A 95 3.44 -0.39 -7.98
C ARG A 95 4.84 0.18 -8.22
N GLU A 96 5.88 -0.47 -7.71
CA GLU A 96 7.28 -0.08 -7.93
C GLU A 96 7.66 -0.15 -9.41
N SER A 97 7.12 -1.12 -10.15
CA SER A 97 7.33 -1.21 -11.61
C SER A 97 6.82 0.03 -12.36
N ILE A 98 5.78 0.69 -11.83
CA ILE A 98 5.23 1.94 -12.38
C ILE A 98 6.11 3.14 -11.98
N ALA A 99 6.59 3.17 -10.74
CA ALA A 99 7.46 4.21 -10.22
C ALA A 99 8.82 4.27 -10.95
N THR A 100 9.32 3.13 -11.46
CA THR A 100 10.63 3.00 -12.11
C THR A 100 10.63 3.26 -13.62
N LEU A 101 9.48 3.56 -14.25
CA LEU A 101 9.38 3.76 -15.69
C LEU A 101 10.30 4.91 -16.20
N PRO A 102 11.25 4.68 -17.13
CA PRO A 102 12.22 5.72 -17.50
C PRO A 102 11.64 6.88 -18.31
N ASN A 103 10.38 6.79 -18.75
CA ASN A 103 9.74 7.82 -19.57
C ASN A 103 9.58 9.15 -18.80
N ARG A 104 10.09 10.23 -19.41
CA ARG A 104 10.09 11.60 -18.89
C ARG A 104 9.21 12.57 -19.67
N GLY A 105 8.58 12.12 -20.76
CA GLY A 105 7.82 12.97 -21.67
C GLY A 105 8.72 13.73 -22.66
N MET A 106 8.20 13.96 -23.87
CA MET A 106 8.96 14.60 -24.97
C MET A 106 8.42 15.98 -25.36
N ASN A 107 7.34 16.41 -24.73
CA ASN A 107 6.71 17.71 -24.89
C ASN A 107 5.91 18.05 -23.64
N LEU A 108 5.49 19.32 -23.51
CA LEU A 108 4.81 19.83 -22.32
C LEU A 108 3.58 19.00 -21.93
N ALA A 109 2.70 18.70 -22.90
CA ALA A 109 1.50 17.90 -22.67
C ALA A 109 1.81 16.46 -22.20
N GLY A 110 2.88 15.86 -22.74
CA GLY A 110 3.34 14.54 -22.36
C GLY A 110 3.84 14.49 -20.92
N VAL A 111 4.66 15.46 -20.50
CA VAL A 111 5.15 15.54 -19.11
C VAL A 111 3.99 15.78 -18.14
N GLN A 112 3.07 16.68 -18.45
CA GLN A 112 1.89 16.96 -17.60
C GLN A 112 1.02 15.71 -17.39
N ASN A 113 0.83 14.89 -18.44
CA ASN A 113 0.11 13.62 -18.30
C ASN A 113 0.87 12.63 -17.41
N LEU A 114 2.19 12.56 -17.52
CA LEU A 114 3.03 11.72 -16.64
C LEU A 114 2.97 12.19 -15.19
N GLN A 115 3.07 13.50 -14.94
CA GLN A 115 2.89 14.09 -13.60
C GLN A 115 1.51 13.75 -13.02
N LYS A 116 0.44 13.86 -13.81
CA LYS A 116 -0.92 13.48 -13.37
C LYS A 116 -1.00 12.01 -12.94
N LYS A 117 -0.45 11.09 -13.74
CA LYS A 117 -0.40 9.66 -13.41
C LYS A 117 0.45 9.39 -12.16
N HIS A 118 1.58 10.08 -12.04
CA HIS A 118 2.46 9.94 -10.89
C HIS A 118 1.82 10.46 -9.60
N ASN A 119 1.10 11.59 -9.65
CA ASN A 119 0.36 12.11 -8.51
C ASN A 119 -0.74 11.14 -8.06
N ALA A 120 -1.37 10.42 -8.99
CA ALA A 120 -2.30 9.34 -8.64
C ALA A 120 -1.60 8.20 -7.90
N LEU A 121 -0.42 7.76 -8.36
CA LEU A 121 0.39 6.77 -7.64
C LEU A 121 0.75 7.25 -6.22
N MET A 122 1.20 8.50 -6.06
CA MET A 122 1.53 9.06 -4.74
C MET A 122 0.31 9.08 -3.81
N ALA A 123 -0.87 9.42 -4.33
CA ALA A 123 -2.11 9.35 -3.57
C ALA A 123 -2.44 7.91 -3.16
N GLU A 124 -2.31 6.94 -4.07
CA GLU A 124 -2.48 5.51 -3.76
C GLU A 124 -1.54 5.08 -2.63
N LEU A 125 -0.24 5.41 -2.70
CA LEU A 125 0.72 5.09 -1.64
C LEU A 125 0.33 5.72 -0.31
N SER A 126 -0.11 6.98 -0.31
CA SER A 126 -0.57 7.65 0.92
C SER A 126 -1.80 6.98 1.52
N THR A 127 -2.75 6.52 0.70
CA THR A 127 -3.94 5.79 1.18
C THR A 127 -3.60 4.39 1.70
N HIS A 128 -2.49 3.81 1.23
CA HIS A 128 -2.07 2.46 1.60
C HIS A 128 -1.22 2.41 2.88
N ASP A 129 -0.61 3.53 3.27
CA ASP A 129 0.25 3.62 4.46
C ASP A 129 -0.40 3.09 5.76
N PRO A 130 -1.68 3.38 6.09
CA PRO A 130 -2.34 2.82 7.27
C PRO A 130 -2.44 1.29 7.25
N ARG A 131 -2.60 0.68 6.07
CA ARG A 131 -2.68 -0.77 5.92
C ARG A 131 -1.32 -1.44 6.17
N ILE A 132 -0.23 -0.85 5.67
CA ILE A 132 1.13 -1.32 5.96
C ILE A 132 1.43 -1.24 7.46
N LYS A 133 1.01 -0.15 8.12
CA LYS A 133 1.13 -0.01 9.59
C LYS A 133 0.33 -1.08 10.34
N ALA A 134 -0.93 -1.31 9.96
CA ALA A 134 -1.77 -2.32 10.60
C ALA A 134 -1.20 -3.74 10.46
N VAL A 135 -0.67 -4.10 9.29
CA VAL A 135 0.01 -5.39 9.07
C VAL A 135 1.24 -5.49 9.96
N ARG A 136 2.04 -4.42 10.07
CA ARG A 136 3.20 -4.40 10.96
C ARG A 136 2.83 -4.57 12.43
N GLU A 137 1.85 -3.80 12.92
CA GLU A 137 1.36 -3.88 14.31
C GLU A 137 0.82 -5.27 14.65
N LYS A 138 0.07 -5.89 13.71
CA LYS A 138 -0.40 -7.27 13.85
C LYS A 138 0.77 -8.24 13.99
N GLY A 139 1.78 -8.14 13.12
CA GLY A 139 2.96 -9.00 13.18
C GLY A 139 3.77 -8.83 14.48
N GLU A 140 3.97 -7.60 14.93
CA GLU A 140 4.61 -7.29 16.22
C GLU A 140 3.83 -7.89 17.41
N GLY A 141 2.50 -7.83 17.37
CA GLY A 141 1.63 -8.48 18.35
C GLY A 141 1.76 -10.02 18.36
N MET A 142 1.87 -10.63 17.19
CA MET A 142 2.07 -12.09 17.07
C MET A 142 3.42 -12.54 17.63
N ILE A 143 4.49 -11.76 17.41
CA ILE A 143 5.83 -12.00 17.99
C ILE A 143 5.77 -11.91 19.53
N ALA A 144 5.05 -10.91 20.06
CA ALA A 144 4.90 -10.74 21.51
C ALA A 144 4.11 -11.89 22.17
N GLY A 145 3.12 -12.46 21.46
CA GLY A 145 2.29 -13.56 21.94
C GLY A 145 2.99 -14.94 21.89
N SER A 146 3.92 -15.16 20.96
CA SER A 146 4.64 -16.42 20.82
C SER A 146 6.01 -16.23 20.14
N LYS A 147 7.07 -16.73 20.79
CA LYS A 147 8.41 -16.76 20.18
C LYS A 147 8.57 -17.81 19.09
N HIS A 148 7.66 -18.79 19.03
CA HIS A 148 7.65 -19.74 17.93
C HIS A 148 7.26 -18.99 16.66
N HIS A 149 8.13 -19.03 15.63
CA HIS A 149 7.99 -18.32 14.35
C HIS A 149 8.25 -16.81 14.39
N ALA A 150 8.82 -16.28 15.49
CA ALA A 150 9.21 -14.87 15.56
C ALA A 150 10.19 -14.48 14.45
N GLU A 151 11.20 -15.32 14.18
CA GLU A 151 12.19 -15.08 13.12
C GLU A 151 11.55 -14.98 11.72
N ASP A 152 10.60 -15.86 11.41
CA ASP A 152 9.89 -15.85 10.13
C ASP A 152 9.07 -14.55 9.95
N ILE A 153 8.36 -14.13 11.02
CA ILE A 153 7.57 -12.89 11.03
C ILE A 153 8.47 -11.67 10.93
N GLU A 154 9.55 -11.60 11.72
CA GLU A 154 10.51 -10.48 11.71
C GLU A 154 11.16 -10.32 10.34
N SER A 155 11.59 -11.43 9.73
CA SER A 155 12.15 -11.43 8.38
C SER A 155 11.16 -10.86 7.36
N LYS A 156 9.89 -11.28 7.41
CA LYS A 156 8.84 -10.80 6.52
C LYS A 156 8.45 -9.34 6.75
N LEU A 157 8.38 -8.90 8.00
CA LEU A 157 8.14 -7.50 8.34
C LEU A 157 9.30 -6.60 7.89
N SER A 158 10.54 -7.09 8.01
CA SER A 158 11.73 -6.38 7.53
C SER A 158 11.71 -6.24 5.99
N GLU A 159 11.39 -7.32 5.26
CA GLU A 159 11.22 -7.28 3.80
C GLU A 159 10.14 -6.25 3.41
N LEU A 160 8.97 -6.32 4.04
CA LEU A 160 7.86 -5.39 3.81
C LEU A 160 8.27 -3.93 4.06
N ALA A 161 8.92 -3.66 5.20
CA ALA A 161 9.35 -2.31 5.57
C ALA A 161 10.42 -1.76 4.60
N HIS A 162 11.36 -2.61 4.19
CA HIS A 162 12.39 -2.23 3.21
C HIS A 162 11.77 -1.85 1.87
N LEU A 163 10.93 -2.71 1.30
CA LEU A 163 10.26 -2.46 0.02
C LEU A 163 9.33 -1.24 0.10
N TRP A 164 8.63 -1.05 1.22
CA TRP A 164 7.76 0.11 1.42
C TRP A 164 8.55 1.43 1.43
N ASN A 165 9.72 1.46 2.06
CA ASN A 165 10.57 2.64 2.04
C ASN A 165 11.17 2.87 0.65
N GLN A 166 11.63 1.81 -0.02
CA GLN A 166 12.20 1.88 -1.35
C GLN A 166 11.23 2.44 -2.39
N ILE A 167 9.96 2.02 -2.40
CA ILE A 167 8.96 2.58 -3.33
C ILE A 167 8.68 4.05 -3.05
N LYS A 168 8.64 4.48 -1.78
CA LYS A 168 8.44 5.90 -1.42
C LYS A 168 9.62 6.76 -1.89
N GLU A 169 10.84 6.30 -1.68
CA GLU A 169 12.06 6.99 -2.16
C GLU A 169 12.11 7.07 -3.68
N THR A 170 11.82 5.96 -4.37
CA THR A 170 11.76 5.89 -5.83
C THR A 170 10.68 6.82 -6.38
N ALA A 171 9.52 6.86 -5.74
CA ALA A 171 8.42 7.73 -6.15
C ALA A 171 8.80 9.21 -5.97
N GLU A 172 9.42 9.62 -4.86
CA GLU A 172 9.86 11.01 -4.68
C GLU A 172 10.98 11.38 -5.66
N SER A 173 11.93 10.48 -5.93
CA SER A 173 12.95 10.71 -6.96
C SER A 173 12.31 10.90 -8.35
N ARG A 174 11.33 10.07 -8.70
CA ARG A 174 10.59 10.21 -9.96
C ARG A 174 9.88 11.56 -10.05
N LYS A 175 9.27 12.02 -8.96
CA LYS A 175 8.59 13.31 -8.90
C LYS A 175 9.52 14.45 -9.29
N GLN A 176 10.72 14.49 -8.71
CA GLN A 176 11.75 15.49 -9.04
C GLN A 176 12.13 15.42 -10.52
N VAL A 177 12.41 14.23 -11.04
CA VAL A 177 12.76 14.05 -12.47
C VAL A 177 11.64 14.54 -13.40
N LEU A 178 10.37 14.32 -13.05
CA LEU A 178 9.24 14.80 -13.84
C LEU A 178 9.05 16.31 -13.74
N GLU A 179 9.38 16.92 -12.60
CA GLU A 179 9.38 18.37 -12.42
C GLU A 179 10.47 19.03 -13.27
N ASP A 180 11.70 18.53 -13.20
CA ASP A 180 12.81 19.02 -14.04
C ASP A 180 12.48 18.89 -15.54
N SER A 181 11.84 17.78 -15.91
CA SER A 181 11.40 17.56 -17.29
C SER A 181 10.30 18.54 -17.69
N TYR A 182 9.41 18.90 -16.77
CA TYR A 182 8.35 19.86 -17.02
C TYR A 182 8.93 21.25 -17.25
N GLU A 183 9.84 21.70 -16.37
CA GLU A 183 10.53 22.98 -16.50
C GLU A 183 11.27 23.09 -17.84
N ALA A 184 12.05 22.07 -18.20
CA ALA A 184 12.78 22.06 -19.47
C ALA A 184 11.83 22.11 -20.68
N GLN A 185 10.75 21.33 -20.68
CA GLN A 185 9.79 21.32 -21.80
C GLN A 185 8.99 22.62 -21.89
N LYS A 186 8.72 23.27 -20.76
CA LYS A 186 8.10 24.59 -20.73
C LYS A 186 9.03 25.63 -21.33
N TYR A 187 10.31 25.65 -20.92
CA TYR A 187 11.31 26.54 -21.50
C TYR A 187 11.44 26.36 -23.02
N PHE A 188 11.56 25.11 -23.51
CA PHE A 188 11.65 24.86 -24.96
C PHE A 188 10.40 25.31 -25.72
N SER A 189 9.21 25.11 -25.13
CA SER A 189 7.95 25.58 -25.72
C SER A 189 7.92 27.10 -25.83
N ASP A 190 8.29 27.80 -24.76
CA ASP A 190 8.30 29.26 -24.69
C ASP A 190 9.37 29.86 -25.62
N ALA A 191 10.56 29.25 -25.68
CA ALA A 191 11.64 29.64 -26.59
C ALA A 191 11.24 29.46 -28.06
N LEU A 192 10.62 28.32 -28.42
CA LEU A 192 10.14 28.08 -29.78
C LEU A 192 9.02 29.05 -30.18
N ALA A 193 8.13 29.39 -29.24
CA ALA A 193 7.12 30.42 -29.48
C ALA A 193 7.77 31.79 -29.75
N ALA A 194 8.82 32.14 -29.00
CA ALA A 194 9.59 33.36 -29.22
C ALA A 194 10.30 33.39 -30.57
N GLU A 195 10.96 32.29 -30.96
CA GLU A 195 11.64 32.16 -32.26
C GLU A 195 10.68 32.30 -33.44
N LEU A 196 9.52 31.62 -33.36
CA LEU A 196 8.50 31.71 -34.42
C LEU A 196 7.94 33.13 -34.53
N TRP A 197 7.64 33.77 -33.40
CA TRP A 197 7.18 35.16 -33.40
C TRP A 197 8.25 36.12 -33.97
N MET A 198 9.54 35.96 -33.59
CA MET A 198 10.62 36.77 -34.14
C MET A 198 10.74 36.60 -35.66
N LYS A 199 10.65 35.37 -36.16
CA LYS A 199 10.67 35.07 -37.59
C LYS A 199 9.52 35.73 -38.36
N ASP A 200 8.34 35.81 -37.75
CA ASP A 200 7.17 36.44 -38.37
C ASP A 200 7.29 37.97 -38.41
N ILE A 201 7.98 38.58 -37.44
CA ILE A 201 8.14 40.03 -37.30
C ILE A 201 9.34 40.58 -38.10
N GLU A 202 10.42 39.82 -38.22
CA GLU A 202 11.65 40.19 -38.93
C GLU A 202 11.42 40.81 -40.33
N PRO A 203 10.60 40.24 -41.23
CA PRO A 203 10.36 40.83 -42.55
C PRO A 203 9.53 42.12 -42.50
N VAL A 204 8.69 42.30 -41.46
CA VAL A 204 7.89 43.53 -41.31
C VAL A 204 8.78 44.69 -40.89
N VAL A 205 9.69 44.45 -39.94
CA VAL A 205 10.63 45.47 -39.44
C VAL A 205 11.73 45.78 -40.45
N GLY A 206 12.20 44.78 -41.20
CA GLY A 206 13.23 44.95 -42.23
C GLY A 206 12.74 45.54 -43.56
N SER A 207 11.43 45.81 -43.69
CA SER A 207 10.86 46.39 -44.90
C SER A 207 11.34 47.83 -45.12
N SER A 208 11.80 48.13 -46.33
CA SER A 208 12.10 49.50 -46.79
C SER A 208 11.00 50.08 -47.68
N ASP A 209 9.83 49.43 -47.71
CA ASP A 209 8.63 49.94 -48.37
C ASP A 209 7.98 51.02 -47.50
N TYR A 210 7.87 52.23 -48.06
CA TYR A 210 7.24 53.38 -47.41
C TYR A 210 5.86 53.70 -48.00
N GLY A 211 5.35 52.85 -48.90
CA GLY A 211 4.13 53.12 -49.65
C GLY A 211 4.37 54.09 -50.81
N LYS A 212 3.38 54.16 -51.71
CA LYS A 212 3.44 55.03 -52.90
C LYS A 212 2.54 56.27 -52.79
N ASP A 213 1.74 56.32 -51.74
CA ASP A 213 0.79 57.38 -51.42
C ASP A 213 0.61 57.50 -49.89
N GLU A 214 -0.10 58.55 -49.46
CA GLU A 214 -0.35 58.89 -48.06
C GLU A 214 -1.10 57.77 -47.32
N ASP A 215 -2.13 57.20 -47.95
CA ASP A 215 -2.94 56.12 -47.37
C ASP A 215 -2.10 54.85 -47.12
N MET A 216 -1.21 54.48 -48.05
CA MET A 216 -0.29 53.36 -47.88
C MET A 216 0.76 53.64 -46.79
N ALA A 217 1.29 54.86 -46.73
CA ALA A 217 2.25 55.26 -45.70
C ALA A 217 1.62 55.22 -44.30
N GLU A 218 0.39 55.71 -44.14
CA GLU A 218 -0.34 55.67 -42.86
C GLU A 218 -0.69 54.23 -42.44
N ALA A 219 -1.08 53.37 -43.38
CA ALA A 219 -1.31 51.96 -43.12
C ALA A 219 -0.04 51.21 -42.68
N LEU A 220 1.10 51.50 -43.31
CA LEU A 220 2.41 50.94 -42.94
C LEU A 220 2.85 51.43 -41.56
N LEU A 221 2.67 52.72 -41.24
CA LEU A 221 2.97 53.29 -39.93
C LEU A 221 2.18 52.59 -38.83
N LYS A 222 0.86 52.44 -39.00
CA LYS A 222 -0.01 51.76 -38.02
C LYS A 222 0.39 50.30 -37.81
N LYS A 223 0.79 49.61 -38.88
CA LYS A 223 1.32 48.24 -38.79
C LYS A 223 2.62 48.20 -37.99
N HIS A 224 3.53 49.16 -38.22
CA HIS A 224 4.77 49.30 -37.47
C HIS A 224 4.54 49.62 -35.99
N GLU A 225 3.60 50.50 -35.65
CA GLU A 225 3.23 50.82 -34.27
C GLU A 225 2.68 49.60 -33.53
N THR A 226 1.86 48.78 -34.21
CA THR A 226 1.34 47.52 -33.66
C THR A 226 2.48 46.54 -33.38
N VAL A 227 3.37 46.34 -34.35
CA VAL A 227 4.57 45.51 -34.18
C VAL A 227 5.45 46.01 -33.04
N PHE A 228 5.64 47.33 -32.91
CA PHE A 228 6.46 47.90 -31.84
C PHE A 228 5.84 47.68 -30.45
N ALA A 229 4.52 47.79 -30.34
CA ALA A 229 3.80 47.44 -29.12
C ALA A 229 3.95 45.96 -28.77
N ASP A 230 3.81 45.08 -29.76
CA ASP A 230 4.00 43.62 -29.60
C ASP A 230 5.44 43.28 -29.19
N VAL A 231 6.45 43.89 -29.80
CA VAL A 231 7.87 43.71 -29.44
C VAL A 231 8.13 44.11 -27.99
N LYS A 232 7.54 45.22 -27.54
CA LYS A 232 7.66 45.66 -26.16
C LYS A 232 6.97 44.70 -25.18
N GLY A 233 5.83 44.12 -25.57
CA GLY A 233 5.14 43.09 -24.80
C GLY A 233 5.95 41.80 -24.68
N PHE A 234 6.55 41.37 -25.79
CA PHE A 234 7.35 40.15 -25.87
C PHE A 234 8.68 40.22 -25.12
N GLY A 235 9.22 41.43 -24.89
CA GLY A 235 10.39 41.66 -24.04
C GLY A 235 10.25 41.03 -22.65
N SER A 236 9.04 41.05 -22.07
CA SER A 236 8.77 40.41 -20.78
C SER A 236 8.88 38.88 -20.81
N THR A 237 8.54 38.25 -21.94
CA THR A 237 8.72 36.81 -22.17
C THR A 237 10.20 36.45 -22.28
N ILE A 238 10.99 37.27 -22.96
CA ILE A 238 12.45 37.09 -23.08
C ILE A 238 13.13 37.29 -21.72
N GLU A 239 12.72 38.29 -20.94
CA GLU A 239 13.19 38.48 -19.56
C GLU A 239 12.83 37.26 -18.68
N ALA A 240 11.61 36.75 -18.79
CA ALA A 240 11.19 35.54 -18.06
C ALA A 240 11.97 34.29 -18.48
N LEU A 241 12.34 34.15 -19.75
CA LEU A 241 13.22 33.08 -20.23
C LEU A 241 14.65 33.25 -19.68
N SER A 242 15.18 34.47 -19.64
CA SER A 242 16.52 34.76 -19.11
C SER A 242 16.64 34.52 -17.60
N ALA A 243 15.53 34.65 -16.86
CA ALA A 243 15.49 34.36 -15.44
C ALA A 243 15.42 32.85 -15.14
N GLN A 244 15.14 32.02 -16.15
CA GLN A 244 15.07 30.55 -16.05
C GLN A 244 16.39 29.86 -16.45
N SER A 245 17.38 30.61 -16.96
CA SER A 245 18.73 30.13 -17.34
C SER A 245 19.76 30.40 -16.27
#